data_AF-V4YK55-F1
#
_entry.id   AF-V4YK55-F1
#
_cell.length_a   1.000
_cell.length_b   1.000
_cell.length_c   1.000
_cell.angle_alpha   90.00
_cell.angle_beta   90.00
_cell.angle_gamma   90.00
#
_symmetry.space_group_name_H-M   'P 1'
#
loop_
_entity.id
_entity.type
_entity.pdbx_description
1 polymer ?
#
loop_
_entity_poly.entity_id
_entity_poly.type
_entity_poly.pdbx_seq_one_letter_code
_entity_poly.pdbx_strand_id
1 'polypeptide(L)'
;MSGAGNISDRGDDERPEIMHTEGIFAPDSIESARERFEDIGPTAQVVVKETAKAMDLDAAEYDDRVTSETIETAREVLFASLLEAHAAPRKEFEAWLADHGYDSEGDVELIGSGNVDHVAWHVSPDGPVIATTYQNKREAAIGTLRRQVFGRVYRDHVG
;
A
#
# COMPACT_ATOMS: atom_id res chain seq x y z
N MET A 1 39.31 -6.93 41.28
CA MET A 1 38.46 -8.08 40.96
C MET A 1 37.42 -7.60 39.96
N SER A 2 37.51 -8.12 38.74
CA SER A 2 36.55 -7.87 37.66
C SER A 2 35.18 -8.42 38.02
N GLY A 3 34.15 -7.68 37.63
CA GLY A 3 32.76 -8.13 37.62
C GLY A 3 32.00 -7.32 36.58
N ALA A 4 32.33 -7.52 35.31
CA ALA A 4 31.55 -7.01 34.19
C ALA A 4 30.28 -7.85 34.06
N GLY A 5 29.16 -7.33 34.55
CA GLY A 5 27.83 -7.84 34.27
C GLY A 5 27.37 -7.34 32.90
N ASN A 6 27.54 -8.19 31.89
CA ASN A 6 27.02 -7.99 30.55
C ASN A 6 25.49 -8.13 30.59
N ILE A 7 24.74 -7.03 30.55
CA ILE A 7 23.30 -7.06 30.25
C ILE A 7 23.18 -6.88 28.74
N SER A 8 23.32 -8.03 28.08
CA SER A 8 22.84 -8.28 26.73
C SER A 8 21.33 -8.06 26.69
N ASP A 9 20.87 -7.48 25.59
CA ASP A 9 19.59 -7.81 24.96
C ASP A 9 18.34 -7.52 25.81
N ARG A 10 18.00 -6.24 25.95
CA ARG A 10 16.59 -5.88 26.08
C ARG A 10 16.00 -6.00 24.69
N GLY A 11 15.45 -7.18 24.40
CA GLY A 11 14.60 -7.40 23.25
C GLY A 11 13.60 -6.26 23.14
N ASP A 12 13.45 -5.74 21.93
CA ASP A 12 12.31 -4.93 21.58
C ASP A 12 11.07 -5.67 22.08
N ASP A 13 10.45 -5.05 23.08
CA ASP A 13 9.18 -5.37 23.68
C ASP A 13 8.22 -5.85 22.57
N GLU A 14 8.03 -7.18 22.49
CA GLU A 14 7.01 -7.85 21.67
C GLU A 14 5.66 -7.36 22.16
N ARG A 15 5.31 -6.13 21.79
CA ARG A 15 3.92 -5.75 21.68
C ARG A 15 3.31 -6.79 20.76
N PRO A 16 2.18 -7.43 21.13
CA PRO A 16 1.48 -8.29 20.19
C PRO A 16 1.36 -7.49 18.88
N GLU A 17 1.72 -8.10 17.76
CA GLU A 17 1.48 -7.49 16.45
C GLU A 17 -0.04 -7.38 16.28
N ILE A 18 -0.60 -6.31 16.85
CA ILE A 18 -1.98 -5.89 16.67
C ILE A 18 -2.11 -5.32 15.26
N MET A 19 -3.33 -5.29 14.74
CA MET A 19 -3.62 -4.70 13.45
C MET A 19 -2.96 -3.33 13.30
N HIS A 20 -2.13 -3.20 12.27
CA HIS A 20 -1.44 -1.98 11.90
C HIS A 20 -2.06 -1.41 10.64
N THR A 21 -2.31 -0.11 10.61
CA THR A 21 -2.82 0.60 9.44
C THR A 21 -1.76 1.58 8.94
N GLU A 22 -1.47 1.51 7.65
CA GLU A 22 -0.63 2.49 6.94
C GLU A 22 -1.42 3.17 5.84
N GLY A 23 -1.01 4.39 5.45
CA GLY A 23 -1.71 5.17 4.44
C GLY A 23 -2.76 6.07 5.06
N ILE A 24 -3.39 6.88 4.21
CA ILE A 24 -4.34 7.91 4.66
C ILE A 24 -5.60 7.98 3.80
N PHE A 25 -5.65 7.23 2.69
CA PHE A 25 -6.77 7.23 1.75
C PHE A 25 -7.49 5.89 1.80
N ALA A 26 -8.67 5.88 2.42
CA ALA A 26 -9.63 4.80 2.31
C ALA A 26 -10.85 5.32 1.54
N PRO A 27 -10.82 5.32 0.19
CA PRO A 27 -11.99 5.69 -0.61
C PRO A 27 -13.17 4.77 -0.25
N ASP A 28 -14.31 5.36 0.04
CA ASP A 28 -15.57 4.64 0.32
C ASP A 28 -16.41 4.43 -0.94
N SER A 29 -15.95 4.99 -2.06
CA SER A 29 -16.62 4.99 -3.35
C SER A 29 -15.60 5.15 -4.48
N ILE A 30 -15.96 4.71 -5.68
CA ILE A 30 -15.16 4.99 -6.88
C ILE A 30 -15.09 6.50 -7.19
N GLU A 31 -16.15 7.24 -6.89
CA GLU A 31 -16.19 8.70 -7.06
C GLU A 31 -15.15 9.39 -6.15
N SER A 32 -15.13 9.08 -4.85
CA SER A 32 -14.10 9.63 -3.96
C SER A 32 -12.68 9.22 -4.36
N ALA A 33 -12.50 8.02 -4.90
CA ALA A 33 -11.22 7.58 -5.45
C ALA A 33 -10.77 8.44 -6.64
N ARG A 34 -11.69 8.78 -7.56
CA ARG A 34 -11.42 9.68 -8.69
C ARG A 34 -10.99 11.07 -8.23
N GLU A 35 -11.75 11.67 -7.31
CA GLU A 35 -11.42 13.00 -6.77
C GLU A 35 -10.02 13.03 -6.18
N ARG A 36 -9.68 12.03 -5.34
CA ARG A 36 -8.32 11.93 -4.78
C ARG A 36 -7.26 11.69 -5.84
N PHE A 37 -7.55 10.88 -6.85
CA PHE A 37 -6.64 10.68 -7.95
C PHE A 37 -6.37 12.01 -8.68
N GLU A 38 -7.40 12.80 -8.99
CA GLU A 38 -7.33 14.17 -9.56
C GLU A 38 -6.46 15.11 -8.74
N ASP A 39 -6.67 15.17 -7.44
CA ASP A 39 -5.92 16.05 -6.54
C ASP A 39 -4.40 15.74 -6.51
N ILE A 40 -4.00 14.50 -6.77
CA ILE A 40 -2.59 14.08 -6.79
C ILE A 40 -1.88 14.50 -8.09
N GLY A 41 -2.61 14.76 -9.17
CA GLY A 41 -2.04 15.06 -10.49
C GLY A 41 -0.94 16.14 -10.48
N PRO A 42 -1.20 17.33 -9.91
CA PRO A 42 -0.19 18.38 -9.78
C PRO A 42 1.04 17.96 -8.97
N THR A 43 0.85 17.16 -7.91
CA THR A 43 1.95 16.66 -7.09
C THR A 43 2.83 15.70 -7.88
N ALA A 44 2.23 14.78 -8.64
CA ALA A 44 2.96 13.86 -9.52
C ALA A 44 3.83 14.59 -10.53
N GLN A 45 3.28 15.62 -11.18
CA GLN A 45 4.00 16.45 -12.13
C GLN A 45 5.22 17.14 -11.49
N VAL A 46 5.05 17.71 -10.29
CA VAL A 46 6.15 18.36 -9.56
C VAL A 46 7.24 17.36 -9.18
N VAL A 47 6.85 16.18 -8.68
CA VAL A 47 7.81 15.12 -8.29
C VAL A 47 8.64 14.68 -9.50
N VAL A 48 8.00 14.41 -10.64
CA VAL A 48 8.71 14.01 -11.87
C VAL A 48 9.65 15.12 -12.34
N LYS A 49 9.17 16.37 -12.33
CA LYS A 49 9.98 17.54 -12.72
C LYS A 49 11.22 17.72 -11.86
N GLU A 50 11.08 17.70 -10.55
CA GLU A 50 12.23 17.88 -9.64
C GLU A 50 13.17 16.68 -9.69
N THR A 51 12.66 15.47 -9.95
CA THR A 51 13.50 14.28 -10.16
C THR A 51 14.33 14.42 -11.45
N ALA A 52 13.70 14.79 -12.56
CA ALA A 52 14.39 15.01 -13.84
C ALA A 52 15.47 16.11 -13.73
N LYS A 53 15.16 17.19 -13.01
CA LYS A 53 16.11 18.26 -12.72
C LYS A 53 17.27 17.79 -11.85
N ALA A 54 17.02 16.96 -10.84
CA ALA A 54 18.09 16.37 -10.02
C ALA A 54 18.98 15.40 -10.79
N MET A 55 18.48 14.87 -11.91
CA MET A 55 19.23 14.07 -12.87
C MET A 55 19.93 14.93 -13.94
N ASP A 56 19.94 16.25 -13.79
CA ASP A 56 20.54 17.22 -14.72
C ASP A 56 19.99 17.17 -16.15
N LEU A 57 18.73 16.70 -16.34
CA LEU A 57 18.09 16.79 -17.64
C LEU A 57 17.88 18.25 -18.02
N ASP A 58 18.34 18.61 -19.22
CA ASP A 58 18.03 19.92 -19.79
C ASP A 58 16.56 19.99 -20.28
N ALA A 59 16.15 21.17 -20.74
CA ALA A 59 14.77 21.37 -21.19
C ALA A 59 14.40 20.50 -22.40
N ALA A 60 15.33 20.29 -23.34
CA ALA A 60 15.06 19.49 -24.53
C ALA A 60 14.97 18.00 -24.17
N GLU A 61 15.84 17.52 -23.29
CA GLU A 61 15.77 16.14 -22.77
C GLU A 61 14.55 15.90 -21.89
N TYR A 62 14.13 16.89 -21.10
CA TYR A 62 12.90 16.84 -20.34
C TYR A 62 11.69 16.71 -21.26
N ASP A 63 11.57 17.56 -22.28
CA ASP A 63 10.44 17.54 -23.22
C ASP A 63 10.39 16.26 -24.05
N ASP A 64 11.53 15.64 -24.37
CA ASP A 64 11.62 14.38 -25.10
C ASP A 64 11.27 13.16 -24.21
N ARG A 65 11.74 13.14 -22.95
CA ARG A 65 11.66 11.95 -22.09
C ARG A 65 10.50 11.98 -21.09
N VAL A 66 10.06 13.15 -20.65
CA VAL A 66 9.00 13.30 -19.65
C VAL A 66 7.67 13.50 -20.37
N THR A 67 7.05 12.37 -20.70
CA THR A 67 5.75 12.31 -21.37
C THR A 67 4.58 12.43 -20.39
N SER A 68 3.36 12.61 -20.91
CA SER A 68 2.13 12.48 -20.11
C SER A 68 2.04 11.12 -19.42
N GLU A 69 2.40 10.03 -20.12
CA GLU A 69 2.45 8.66 -19.57
C GLU A 69 3.40 8.54 -18.37
N THR A 70 4.53 9.28 -18.38
CA THR A 70 5.46 9.32 -17.24
C THR A 70 4.82 9.96 -16.02
N ILE A 71 4.11 11.08 -16.21
CA ILE A 71 3.41 11.80 -15.15
C ILE A 71 2.24 10.97 -14.63
N GLU A 72 1.48 10.33 -15.53
CA GLU A 72 0.39 9.41 -15.20
C GLU A 72 0.91 8.25 -14.35
N THR A 73 2.00 7.59 -14.76
CA THR A 73 2.63 6.52 -13.98
C THR A 73 3.04 6.98 -12.59
N ALA A 74 3.62 8.18 -12.46
CA ALA A 74 3.97 8.74 -11.15
C ALA A 74 2.72 9.00 -10.29
N ARG A 75 1.64 9.48 -10.91
CA ARG A 75 0.35 9.70 -10.25
C ARG A 75 -0.28 8.38 -9.77
N GLU A 76 -0.26 7.33 -10.59
CA GLU A 76 -0.68 5.97 -10.20
C GLU A 76 0.06 5.48 -8.96
N VAL A 77 1.40 5.61 -8.97
CA VAL A 77 2.25 5.16 -7.87
C VAL A 77 1.99 5.97 -6.60
N LEU A 78 1.87 7.30 -6.71
CA LEU A 78 1.57 8.17 -5.57
C LEU A 78 0.21 7.86 -4.97
N PHE A 79 -0.83 7.74 -5.80
CA PHE A 79 -2.16 7.36 -5.35
C PHE A 79 -2.13 6.01 -4.63
N ALA A 80 -1.55 4.98 -5.26
CA ALA A 80 -1.43 3.65 -4.67
C ALA A 80 -0.67 3.69 -3.33
N SER A 81 0.39 4.50 -3.22
CA SER A 81 1.18 4.63 -1.98
C SER A 81 0.41 5.23 -0.81
N LEU A 82 -0.63 6.03 -1.11
CA LEU A 82 -1.45 6.72 -0.10
C LEU A 82 -2.67 5.90 0.33
N LEU A 83 -3.04 4.87 -0.44
CA LEU A 83 -4.13 3.96 -0.10
C LEU A 83 -3.90 3.32 1.26
N GLU A 84 -4.95 3.30 2.07
CA GLU A 84 -4.96 2.65 3.36
C GLU A 84 -4.72 1.16 3.18
N ALA A 85 -3.82 0.59 3.98
CA ALA A 85 -3.54 -0.83 4.00
C ALA A 85 -3.42 -1.26 5.45
N HIS A 86 -4.13 -2.33 5.79
CA HIS A 86 -4.04 -2.97 7.09
C HIS A 86 -3.06 -4.12 7.02
N ALA A 87 -2.43 -4.46 8.14
CA ALA A 87 -1.57 -5.62 8.28
C ALA A 87 -1.68 -6.20 9.69
N ALA A 88 -1.84 -7.51 9.78
CA ALA A 88 -2.01 -8.19 11.06
C ALA A 88 -1.64 -9.69 10.95
N PRO A 89 -1.48 -10.39 12.09
CA PRO A 89 -1.52 -11.85 12.11
C PRO A 89 -2.80 -12.37 11.49
N ARG A 90 -2.72 -13.54 10.87
CA ARG A 90 -3.83 -14.15 10.12
C ARG A 90 -5.11 -14.30 10.95
N LYS A 91 -4.98 -14.70 12.21
CA LYS A 91 -6.11 -14.85 13.13
C LYS A 91 -6.86 -13.53 13.35
N GLU A 92 -6.13 -12.42 13.45
CA GLU A 92 -6.73 -11.09 13.62
C GLU A 92 -7.41 -10.62 12.33
N PHE A 93 -6.83 -10.93 11.16
CA PHE A 93 -7.47 -10.71 9.87
C PHE A 93 -8.78 -11.50 9.72
N GLU A 94 -8.77 -12.79 10.06
CA GLU A 94 -9.97 -13.64 10.01
C GLU A 94 -11.07 -13.16 10.98
N ALA A 95 -10.69 -12.71 12.18
CA ALA A 95 -11.63 -12.09 13.12
C ALA A 95 -12.19 -10.77 12.56
N TRP A 96 -11.34 -9.93 11.98
CA TRP A 96 -11.75 -8.67 11.34
C TRP A 96 -12.76 -8.92 10.22
N LEU A 97 -12.53 -9.92 9.35
CA LEU A 97 -13.47 -10.28 8.28
C LEU A 97 -14.85 -10.66 8.84
N ALA A 98 -14.87 -11.52 9.87
CA ALA A 98 -16.12 -11.96 10.49
C ALA A 98 -16.90 -10.78 11.13
N ASP A 99 -16.19 -9.87 11.80
CA ASP A 99 -16.79 -8.70 12.45
C ASP A 99 -17.36 -7.68 11.44
N HIS A 100 -16.82 -7.65 10.21
CA HIS A 100 -17.24 -6.74 9.14
C HIS A 100 -18.16 -7.40 8.11
N GLY A 101 -18.54 -8.67 8.30
CA GLY A 101 -19.50 -9.38 7.45
C GLY A 101 -18.93 -9.92 6.14
N TYR A 102 -17.62 -10.17 6.07
CA TYR A 102 -16.96 -10.80 4.92
C TYR A 102 -16.83 -12.31 5.14
N ASP A 103 -17.94 -13.04 5.04
CA ASP A 103 -18.03 -14.49 5.30
C ASP A 103 -18.45 -15.32 4.08
N SER A 104 -18.69 -14.67 2.94
CA SER A 104 -19.20 -15.28 1.71
C SER A 104 -18.11 -15.52 0.67
N GLU A 105 -18.35 -16.47 -0.22
CA GLU A 105 -17.45 -16.72 -1.36
C GLU A 105 -17.42 -15.49 -2.27
N GLY A 106 -16.23 -14.95 -2.50
CA GLY A 106 -16.03 -13.74 -3.30
C GLY A 106 -15.86 -12.46 -2.49
N ASP A 107 -16.02 -12.50 -1.17
CA ASP A 107 -15.80 -11.34 -0.30
C ASP A 107 -14.31 -10.96 -0.15
N VAL A 108 -13.42 -11.93 -0.39
CA VAL A 108 -11.98 -11.77 -0.19
C VAL A 108 -11.21 -12.37 -1.37
N GLU A 109 -10.34 -11.56 -1.97
CA GLU A 109 -9.33 -12.01 -2.93
C GLU A 109 -7.96 -12.10 -2.23
N LEU A 110 -7.60 -13.30 -1.76
CA LEU A 110 -6.31 -13.55 -1.12
C LEU A 110 -5.24 -13.97 -2.14
N ILE A 111 -4.17 -13.17 -2.24
CA ILE A 111 -3.02 -13.43 -3.11
C ILE A 111 -1.83 -13.91 -2.27
N GLY A 112 -1.47 -15.18 -2.42
CA GLY A 112 -0.29 -15.77 -1.78
C GLY A 112 -0.57 -17.18 -1.25
N SER A 113 0.21 -17.61 -0.26
CA SER A 113 0.11 -18.96 0.30
C SER A 113 -0.77 -18.98 1.54
N GLY A 114 -1.57 -20.03 1.70
CA GLY A 114 -2.38 -20.27 2.90
C GLY A 114 -1.57 -20.57 4.16
N ASN A 115 -0.29 -20.93 4.04
CA ASN A 115 0.55 -21.38 5.15
C ASN A 115 1.46 -20.27 5.71
N VAL A 116 1.00 -19.03 5.66
CA VAL A 116 1.77 -17.85 6.05
C VAL A 116 1.03 -17.12 7.17
N ASP A 117 1.79 -16.64 8.15
CA ASP A 117 1.26 -16.22 9.46
C ASP A 117 0.65 -14.81 9.46
N HIS A 118 1.01 -13.94 8.52
CA HIS A 118 0.49 -12.57 8.47
C HIS A 118 -0.16 -12.24 7.13
N VAL A 119 -1.10 -11.30 7.19
CA VAL A 119 -1.89 -10.83 6.07
C VAL A 119 -1.86 -9.31 6.05
N ALA A 120 -1.71 -8.72 4.87
CA ALA A 120 -1.97 -7.32 4.61
C ALA A 120 -3.18 -7.21 3.67
N TRP A 121 -4.09 -6.27 3.92
CA TRP A 121 -5.31 -6.13 3.12
C TRP A 121 -5.77 -4.69 2.94
N HIS A 122 -6.60 -4.49 1.93
CA HIS A 122 -7.27 -3.24 1.60
C HIS A 122 -8.75 -3.51 1.36
N VAL A 123 -9.60 -2.62 1.87
CA VAL A 123 -11.05 -2.68 1.68
C VAL A 123 -11.40 -1.92 0.41
N SER A 124 -11.85 -2.64 -0.62
CA SER A 124 -12.31 -2.01 -1.85
C SER A 124 -13.67 -1.32 -1.62
N PRO A 125 -13.96 -0.19 -2.30
CA PRO A 125 -15.22 0.53 -2.12
C PRO A 125 -16.47 -0.30 -2.42
N ASP A 126 -16.48 -0.95 -3.59
CA ASP A 126 -17.64 -1.68 -4.13
C ASP A 126 -17.25 -3.12 -4.54
N GLY A 127 -16.27 -3.71 -3.84
CA GLY A 127 -15.67 -4.97 -4.26
C GLY A 127 -15.05 -5.77 -3.11
N PRO A 128 -14.34 -6.88 -3.44
CA PRO A 128 -13.74 -7.73 -2.44
C PRO A 128 -12.65 -7.02 -1.64
N VAL A 129 -12.40 -7.52 -0.43
CA VAL A 129 -11.17 -7.24 0.31
C VAL A 129 -10.01 -7.86 -0.46
N ILE A 130 -9.09 -7.03 -0.94
CA ILE A 130 -7.87 -7.52 -1.58
C ILE A 130 -6.83 -7.76 -0.50
N ALA A 131 -6.27 -8.97 -0.44
CA ALA A 131 -5.34 -9.36 0.60
C ALA A 131 -4.08 -10.00 0.02
N THR A 132 -2.96 -9.87 0.73
CA THR A 132 -1.72 -10.59 0.44
C THR A 132 -1.07 -11.11 1.71
N THR A 133 -0.35 -12.22 1.61
CA THR A 133 0.28 -12.88 2.76
C THR A 133 1.76 -12.56 2.86
N TYR A 134 2.30 -12.50 4.08
CA TYR A 134 3.73 -12.29 4.33
C TYR A 134 4.21 -12.94 5.64
N GLN A 135 5.48 -13.34 5.68
CA GLN A 135 6.06 -13.88 6.92
C GLN A 135 6.69 -12.78 7.76
N ASN A 136 7.76 -12.14 7.24
CA ASN A 136 8.58 -11.19 8.01
C ASN A 136 8.79 -9.82 7.30
N LYS A 137 8.15 -9.60 6.14
CA LYS A 137 8.39 -8.40 5.30
C LYS A 137 7.13 -7.56 5.11
N ARG A 138 6.59 -7.01 6.20
CA ARG A 138 5.34 -6.24 6.22
C ARG A 138 5.32 -5.08 5.20
N GLU A 139 6.32 -4.20 5.24
CA GLU A 139 6.38 -3.03 4.33
C GLU A 139 6.40 -3.43 2.86
N ALA A 140 7.16 -4.47 2.51
CA ALA A 140 7.22 -4.98 1.13
C ALA A 140 5.88 -5.60 0.70
N ALA A 141 5.19 -6.26 1.64
CA ALA A 141 3.85 -6.81 1.40
C ALA A 141 2.83 -5.70 1.17
N ILE A 142 2.81 -4.66 2.01
CA ILE A 142 1.95 -3.47 1.84
C ILE A 142 2.21 -2.79 0.50
N GLY A 143 3.48 -2.58 0.14
CA GLY A 143 3.83 -2.01 -1.17
C GLY A 143 3.40 -2.88 -2.36
N THR A 144 3.38 -4.21 -2.19
CA THR A 144 2.89 -5.14 -3.22
C THR A 144 1.38 -5.10 -3.31
N LEU A 145 0.70 -5.16 -2.17
CA LEU A 145 -0.75 -5.03 -2.04
C LEU A 145 -1.26 -3.78 -2.73
N ARG A 146 -0.71 -2.60 -2.40
CA ARG A 146 -1.12 -1.31 -2.97
C ARG A 146 -1.03 -1.28 -4.50
N ARG A 147 0.01 -1.87 -5.08
CA ARG A 147 0.14 -1.99 -6.55
C ARG A 147 -0.91 -2.92 -7.16
N GLN A 148 -1.21 -4.04 -6.49
CA GLN A 148 -2.26 -4.96 -6.94
C GLN A 148 -3.64 -4.32 -6.84
N VAL A 149 -3.94 -3.67 -5.72
CA VAL A 149 -5.19 -2.93 -5.47
C VAL A 149 -5.39 -1.87 -6.54
N PHE A 150 -4.40 -1.02 -6.80
CA PHE A 150 -4.52 -0.01 -7.84
C PHE A 150 -4.85 -0.63 -9.20
N GLY A 151 -4.08 -1.64 -9.62
CA GLY A 151 -4.28 -2.27 -10.93
C GLY A 151 -5.60 -3.02 -11.10
N ARG A 152 -6.22 -3.50 -10.00
CA ARG A 152 -7.44 -4.32 -10.03
C ARG A 152 -8.71 -3.52 -9.76
N VAL A 153 -8.63 -2.58 -8.83
CA VAL A 153 -9.79 -1.86 -8.29
C VAL A 153 -9.92 -0.47 -8.88
N TYR A 154 -8.80 0.22 -9.12
CA TYR A 154 -8.85 1.66 -9.40
C TYR A 154 -8.50 2.02 -10.84
N ARG A 155 -7.55 1.33 -11.49
CA ARG A 155 -7.02 1.72 -12.81
C ARG A 155 -8.11 1.98 -13.85
N ASP A 156 -9.05 1.06 -14.00
CA ASP A 156 -10.12 1.15 -15.01
C ASP A 156 -11.24 2.13 -14.61
N HIS A 157 -11.10 2.78 -13.47
CA HIS A 157 -12.11 3.67 -12.92
C HIS A 157 -11.62 5.10 -12.72
N VAL A 158 -10.36 5.33 -12.35
CA VAL A 158 -9.82 6.66 -12.06
C VAL A 158 -9.00 7.28 -13.19
N GLY A 159 -8.63 6.47 -14.20
CA GLY A 159 -7.87 6.89 -15.39
C GLY A 159 -8.71 7.63 -16.43
#